data_AF-A0AB33F5M6-F1
#
_entry.id   AF-A0AB33F5M6-F1
#
_cell.length_a   1.000
_cell.length_b   1.000
_cell.length_c   1.000
_cell.angle_alpha   90.00
_cell.angle_beta   90.00
_cell.angle_gamma   90.00
#
_symmetry.space_group_name_H-M   'P 1'
#
loop_
_entity.id
_entity.type
_entity.pdbx_description
1 polymer ?
#
loop_
_entity_poly.entity_id
_entity_poly.type
_entity_poly.pdbx_seq_one_letter_code
_entity_poly.pdbx_strand_id
1 'polypeptide(L)'
;MSVRAMHRLLSAALLALAALFAVWFHDDPRPLAALIVFVLPAALTGVLAVRSARARFWAGVFALGWFSHGVMAAWSQPQARGMAWLELLLALAVVGLVGGPGMAARLGRTRPPR
;
A
#
# COMPACT_ATOMS: atom_id res chain seq x y z
N MET A 1 7.54 -13.82 12.25
CA MET A 1 8.13 -13.65 10.89
C MET A 1 9.45 -12.91 10.99
N SER A 2 10.46 -13.29 10.19
CA SER A 2 11.73 -12.55 10.12
C SER A 2 11.50 -11.15 9.55
N VAL A 3 12.21 -10.13 10.07
CA VAL A 3 12.13 -8.74 9.60
C VAL A 3 12.40 -8.63 8.09
N ARG A 4 13.32 -9.45 7.56
CA ARG A 4 13.60 -9.49 6.12
C ARG A 4 12.43 -10.05 5.31
N ALA A 5 11.73 -11.07 5.82
CA ALA A 5 10.55 -11.62 5.17
C ALA A 5 9.41 -10.59 5.13
N MET A 6 9.23 -9.81 6.21
CA MET A 6 8.26 -8.71 6.27
C MET A 6 8.54 -7.64 5.20
N HIS A 7 9.80 -7.22 5.04
CA HIS A 7 10.17 -6.23 4.03
C HIS A 7 9.96 -6.74 2.59
N ARG A 8 10.23 -8.02 2.33
CA ARG A 8 9.95 -8.65 1.03
C ARG A 8 8.45 -8.72 0.76
N LEU A 9 7.65 -9.10 1.75
CA LEU A 9 6.19 -9.15 1.63
C LEU A 9 5.60 -7.76 1.37
N LEU A 10 6.08 -6.73 2.08
CA LEU A 10 5.70 -5.34 1.84
C LEU A 10 6.03 -4.91 0.41
N SER A 11 7.24 -5.23 -0.06
CA SER A 11 7.67 -4.89 -1.42
C SER A 11 6.82 -5.62 -2.46
N ALA A 12 6.50 -6.90 -2.24
CA ALA A 12 5.62 -7.67 -3.10
C ALA A 12 4.20 -7.09 -3.15
N ALA A 13 3.64 -6.68 -2.00
CA ALA A 13 2.33 -6.03 -1.94
C ALA A 13 2.31 -4.70 -2.70
N LEU A 14 3.35 -3.87 -2.56
CA LEU A 14 3.49 -2.61 -3.29
C LEU A 14 3.64 -2.81 -4.80
N LEU A 15 4.41 -3.82 -5.23
CA LEU A 15 4.54 -4.16 -6.64
C LEU A 15 3.24 -4.74 -7.22
N ALA A 16 2.52 -5.56 -6.46
CA ALA A 16 1.20 -6.04 -6.84
C ALA A 16 0.20 -4.88 -7.01
N LEU A 17 0.25 -3.89 -6.12
CA LEU A 17 -0.57 -2.68 -6.22
C LEU A 17 -0.19 -1.84 -7.46
N ALA A 18 1.10 -1.70 -7.75
CA ALA A 18 1.57 -1.02 -8.97
C ALA A 18 1.09 -1.72 -10.24
N ALA A 19 1.13 -3.06 -10.28
CA ALA A 19 0.63 -3.84 -11.40
C ALA A 19 -0.90 -3.71 -11.54
N LEU A 20 -1.63 -3.74 -10.41
CA LEU A 20 -3.07 -3.52 -10.39
C LEU A 20 -3.44 -2.16 -10.98
N PHE A 21 -2.72 -1.10 -10.59
CA PHE A 21 -2.92 0.23 -11.16
C PHE A 21 -2.57 0.29 -12.65
N ALA A 22 -1.49 -0.35 -13.09
CA ALA A 22 -1.13 -0.37 -14.49
C ALA A 22 -2.19 -1.06 -15.36
N VAL A 23 -2.77 -2.17 -14.87
CA VAL A 23 -3.85 -2.87 -15.57
C VAL A 23 -5.15 -2.06 -15.55
N TRP A 24 -5.51 -1.50 -14.40
CA TRP A 24 -6.78 -0.76 -14.26
C TRP A 24 -6.77 0.54 -15.06
N PHE A 25 -5.66 1.28 -15.05
CA PHE A 25 -5.54 2.55 -15.76
C PHE A 25 -5.03 2.42 -17.21
N HIS A 26 -4.98 1.20 -17.76
CA HIS A 26 -4.52 0.99 -19.14
C HIS A 26 -5.41 1.74 -20.16
N ASP A 27 -6.73 1.70 -19.97
CA ASP A 27 -7.70 2.29 -20.90
C ASP A 27 -8.14 3.71 -20.50
N ASP A 28 -7.45 4.33 -19.53
CA ASP A 28 -7.84 5.64 -19.01
C ASP A 28 -7.58 6.76 -20.04
N PRO A 29 -8.52 7.71 -20.25
CA PRO A 29 -8.32 8.86 -21.13
C PRO A 29 -7.08 9.72 -20.81
N ARG A 30 -6.56 9.66 -19.58
CA ARG A 30 -5.37 10.42 -19.14
C ARG A 30 -4.33 9.49 -18.50
N PRO A 31 -3.67 8.63 -19.29
CA PRO A 31 -2.82 7.55 -18.77
C PRO A 31 -1.60 8.09 -18.00
N LEU A 32 -1.05 9.24 -18.42
CA LEU A 32 0.10 9.87 -17.75
C LEU A 32 -0.20 10.30 -16.31
N ALA A 33 -1.38 10.87 -16.05
CA ALA A 33 -1.74 11.31 -14.70
C ALA A 33 -1.89 10.11 -13.76
N ALA A 34 -2.56 9.05 -14.22
CA ALA A 34 -2.71 7.82 -13.47
C ALA A 34 -1.37 7.13 -13.20
N LEU A 35 -0.49 7.05 -14.21
CA LEU A 35 0.84 6.49 -14.06
C LEU A 35 1.68 7.25 -13.02
N ILE A 36 1.66 8.58 -13.04
CA ILE A 36 2.47 9.41 -12.13
C ILE A 36 1.94 9.37 -10.69
N VAL A 37 0.62 9.36 -10.51
CA VAL A 37 0.01 9.46 -9.17
C VAL A 37 -0.12 8.09 -8.49
N PHE A 38 -0.35 7.02 -9.25
CA PHE A 38 -0.64 5.70 -8.70
C PHE A 38 0.50 4.70 -8.92
N VAL A 39 0.91 4.49 -10.18
CA VAL A 39 1.87 3.43 -10.53
C VAL A 39 3.29 3.78 -10.07
N LEU A 40 3.74 5.00 -10.34
CA LEU A 40 5.11 5.42 -10.06
C LEU A 40 5.42 5.41 -8.55
N PRO A 41 4.58 5.95 -7.65
CA PRO A 41 4.88 5.94 -6.23
C PRO A 41 4.79 4.52 -5.65
N ALA A 42 3.87 3.68 -6.13
CA ALA A 42 3.77 2.27 -5.72
C ALA A 42 5.01 1.46 -6.15
N ALA A 43 5.47 1.62 -7.39
CA ALA A 43 6.66 0.94 -7.89
C ALA A 43 7.93 1.41 -7.19
N LEU A 44 8.13 2.73 -7.05
CA LEU A 44 9.32 3.29 -6.40
C LEU A 44 9.41 2.87 -4.94
N THR A 45 8.31 3.00 -4.19
CA THR A 45 8.29 2.58 -2.79
C THR A 45 8.42 1.07 -2.64
N GLY A 46 7.86 0.27 -3.57
CA GLY A 46 8.00 -1.19 -3.60
C GLY A 46 9.45 -1.65 -3.76
N VAL A 47 10.19 -1.08 -4.71
CA VAL A 47 11.61 -1.41 -4.93
C VAL A 47 12.49 -0.94 -3.76
N LEU A 48 12.19 0.23 -3.20
CA LEU A 48 13.03 0.84 -2.15
C LEU A 48 12.69 0.36 -0.73
N ALA A 49 11.52 -0.23 -0.50
CA ALA A 49 11.05 -0.67 0.82
C ALA A 49 11.99 -1.68 1.49
N VAL A 50 12.64 -2.56 0.72
CA VAL A 50 13.64 -3.51 1.22
C VAL A 50 14.89 -2.84 1.81
N ARG A 51 15.27 -1.65 1.32
CA ARG A 51 16.55 -1.00 1.64
C ARG A 51 16.40 0.25 2.51
N SER A 52 15.27 0.95 2.45
CA SER A 52 15.10 2.27 3.07
C SER A 52 13.92 2.32 4.02
N ALA A 53 14.17 2.76 5.26
CA ALA A 53 13.11 3.03 6.23
C ALA A 53 12.22 4.20 5.82
N ARG A 54 12.79 5.23 5.18
CA ARG A 54 12.03 6.36 4.62
C ARG A 54 11.06 5.90 3.53
N ALA A 55 11.48 4.97 2.67
CA ALA A 55 10.60 4.42 1.63
C ALA A 55 9.39 3.69 2.24
N ARG A 56 9.59 2.95 3.34
CA ARG A 56 8.49 2.26 4.06
C ARG A 56 7.53 3.25 4.70
N PHE A 57 8.04 4.35 5.28
CA PHE A 57 7.19 5.41 5.82
C PHE A 57 6.30 6.01 4.72
N TRP A 58 6.91 6.44 3.61
CA TRP A 58 6.16 7.01 2.48
C TRP A 58 5.21 6.00 1.83
N ALA A 59 5.59 4.71 1.76
CA ALA A 59 4.68 3.65 1.33
C ALA A 59 3.40 3.60 2.18
N GLY A 60 3.52 3.74 3.50
CA GLY A 60 2.37 3.84 4.39
C GLY A 60 1.52 5.09 4.15
N VAL A 61 2.14 6.24 3.92
CA VAL A 61 1.44 7.50 3.60
C VAL A 61 0.64 7.37 2.30
N PHE A 62 1.27 6.88 1.23
CA PHE A 62 0.59 6.67 -0.05
C PHE A 62 -0.51 5.60 0.05
N ALA A 63 -0.29 4.53 0.82
CA ALA A 63 -1.29 3.49 1.04
C ALA A 63 -2.57 4.00 1.69
N LEU A 64 -2.51 5.05 2.51
CA LEU A 64 -3.71 5.67 3.05
C LEU A 64 -4.53 6.39 1.97
N GLY A 65 -3.85 7.01 1.01
CA GLY A 65 -4.45 7.61 -0.18
C GLY A 65 -5.12 6.56 -1.07
N TRP A 66 -4.40 5.48 -1.39
CA TRP A 66 -4.93 4.36 -2.17
C TRP A 66 -6.07 3.62 -1.46
N PHE A 67 -6.01 3.48 -0.13
CA PHE A 67 -7.14 2.94 0.63
C PHE A 67 -8.40 3.79 0.44
N SER A 68 -8.27 5.11 0.57
CA SER A 68 -9.38 6.05 0.38
C SER A 68 -9.93 6.00 -1.04
N HIS A 69 -9.04 5.88 -2.03
CA HIS A 69 -9.39 5.70 -3.43
C HIS A 69 -10.14 4.38 -3.66
N GLY A 70 -9.65 3.26 -3.13
CA GLY A 70 -10.30 1.95 -3.21
C GLY A 70 -11.70 1.96 -2.60
N VAL A 71 -11.90 2.60 -1.43
CA VAL A 71 -13.25 2.78 -0.85
C VAL A 71 -14.14 3.59 -1.79
N MET A 72 -13.65 4.72 -2.28
CA MET A 72 -14.41 5.56 -3.22
C MET A 72 -14.80 4.73 -4.46
N ALA A 73 -13.85 4.04 -5.09
CA ALA A 73 -14.10 3.27 -6.31
C ALA A 73 -15.05 2.08 -6.08
N ALA A 74 -14.92 1.35 -4.96
CA ALA A 74 -15.78 0.21 -4.65
C ALA A 74 -17.24 0.61 -4.45
N TRP A 75 -17.50 1.81 -3.93
CA TRP A 75 -18.88 2.27 -3.73
C TRP A 75 -19.42 3.09 -4.90
N SER A 76 -18.59 3.86 -5.60
CA SER A 76 -19.02 4.76 -6.68
C SER A 76 -19.04 4.12 -8.08
N GLN A 77 -18.25 3.06 -8.32
CA GLN A 77 -18.09 2.47 -9.66
C GLN A 77 -18.42 0.96 -9.67
N PRO A 78 -19.68 0.57 -9.91
CA PRO A 78 -20.10 -0.83 -9.90
C PRO A 78 -19.28 -1.75 -10.80
N GLN A 79 -18.85 -1.25 -11.96
CA GLN A 79 -18.09 -1.97 -12.97
C GLN A 79 -16.65 -2.26 -12.52
N ALA A 80 -16.08 -1.40 -11.69
CA ALA A 80 -14.70 -1.50 -11.22
C ALA A 80 -14.59 -2.07 -9.79
N ARG A 81 -15.71 -2.49 -9.18
CA ARG A 81 -15.79 -2.99 -7.79
C ARG A 81 -14.79 -4.10 -7.48
N GLY A 82 -14.61 -5.06 -8.38
CA GLY A 82 -13.69 -6.18 -8.15
C GLY A 82 -12.25 -5.70 -7.94
N MET A 83 -11.78 -4.84 -8.85
CA MET A 83 -10.44 -4.25 -8.79
C MET A 83 -10.31 -3.30 -7.58
N ALA A 84 -11.37 -2.54 -7.26
CA ALA A 84 -11.39 -1.65 -6.11
C ALA A 84 -11.26 -2.38 -4.77
N TRP A 85 -11.94 -3.52 -4.61
CA TRP A 85 -11.78 -4.37 -3.42
C TRP A 85 -10.36 -4.94 -3.32
N LEU A 86 -9.75 -5.31 -4.45
CA LEU A 86 -8.38 -5.82 -4.47
C LEU A 86 -7.36 -4.72 -4.11
N GLU A 87 -7.52 -3.49 -4.63
CA GLU A 87 -6.76 -2.31 -4.22
C GLU A 87 -6.89 -2.07 -2.70
N LEU A 88 -8.12 -2.09 -2.19
CA LEU A 88 -8.43 -1.86 -0.79
C LEU A 88 -7.72 -2.87 0.12
N LEU A 89 -7.81 -4.16 -0.20
CA LEU A 89 -7.18 -5.24 0.57
C LEU A 89 -5.65 -5.13 0.54
N LEU A 90 -5.07 -4.80 -0.62
CA LEU A 90 -3.63 -4.58 -0.76
C LEU A 90 -3.17 -3.34 0.03
N ALA A 91 -3.91 -2.24 -0.02
CA ALA A 91 -3.60 -1.03 0.73
C ALA A 91 -3.64 -1.28 2.25
N LEU A 92 -4.66 -2.01 2.74
CA LEU A 92 -4.74 -2.44 4.14
C LEU A 92 -3.55 -3.33 4.53
N ALA A 93 -3.15 -4.26 3.66
CA ALA A 93 -1.97 -5.10 3.89
C ALA A 93 -0.70 -4.25 4.01
N VAL A 94 -0.50 -3.26 3.12
CA VAL A 94 0.66 -2.34 3.18
C VAL A 94 0.66 -1.54 4.50
N VAL A 95 -0.47 -0.96 4.89
CA VAL A 95 -0.59 -0.21 6.16
C VAL A 95 -0.27 -1.12 7.35
N GLY A 96 -0.82 -2.34 7.37
CA GLY A 96 -0.54 -3.32 8.42
C GLY A 96 0.93 -3.74 8.48
N LEU A 97 1.58 -3.94 7.33
CA LEU A 97 2.99 -4.34 7.24
C LEU A 97 3.96 -3.21 7.63
N VAL A 98 3.62 -1.96 7.32
CA VAL A 98 4.40 -0.77 7.72
C VAL A 98 4.20 -0.46 9.20
N GLY A 99 2.96 -0.50 9.70
CA GLY A 99 2.61 -0.15 11.07
C GLY A 99 2.86 -1.24 12.10
N GLY A 100 2.80 -2.52 11.70
CA GLY A 100 2.87 -3.68 12.60
C GLY A 100 4.06 -3.69 13.57
N PRO A 101 5.31 -3.49 13.11
CA PRO A 101 6.47 -3.48 14.02
C PRO A 101 6.43 -2.32 15.03
N GLY A 102 5.97 -1.14 14.60
CA GLY A 102 5.89 0.05 15.46
C GLY A 102 4.72 0.00 16.46
N MET A 103 3.58 -0.56 16.05
CA MET A 103 2.42 -0.77 16.91
C MET A 103 2.67 -1.90 17.92
N ALA A 104 3.27 -3.01 17.51
CA ALA A 104 3.63 -4.11 18.42
C ALA A 104 4.61 -3.66 19.52
N ALA A 105 5.60 -2.82 19.18
CA ALA A 105 6.54 -2.26 20.16
C ALA A 105 5.88 -1.27 21.14
N ARG A 106 4.81 -0.58 20.73
CA ARG A 106 4.06 0.36 21.56
C ARG A 106 3.00 -0.31 22.43
N LEU A 107 2.30 -1.31 21.88
CA LEU A 107 1.26 -2.08 22.56
C LEU A 107 1.86 -3.09 23.56
N GLY A 108 3.09 -3.55 23.33
CA GLY A 108 3.84 -4.40 24.28
C GLY A 108 4.46 -3.67 25.46
N ARG A 109 4.45 -2.32 25.48
CA ARG A 109 4.83 -1.53 26.66
C ARG A 109 3.61 -1.43 27.60
N THR A 110 3.28 -2.53 28.24
CA THR A 110 2.53 -2.49 29.50
C THR A 110 3.30 -1.58 30.45
N ARG A 111 2.68 -0.47 30.85
CA ARG A 111 3.26 0.42 31.88
C ARG A 111 3.55 -0.45 33.11
N PRO A 112 4.77 -0.42 33.69
CA PRO A 112 4.96 -1.05 34.98
C PRO A 112 3.98 -0.40 35.97
N PRO A 113 3.31 -1.20 36.83
CA PRO A 113 2.47 -0.64 37.88
C PRO A 113 3.32 0.30 38.73
N ARG A 114 2.82 1.52 38.94
CA ARG A 114 3.39 2.49 39.88
C ARG A 114 2.99 2.13 41.30
#